data_AF-A0A847F5C2-F1
#
_entry.id   AF-A0A847F5C2-F1
#
_cell.length_a   1.000
_cell.length_b   1.000
_cell.length_c   1.000
_cell.angle_alpha   90.00
_cell.angle_beta   90.00
_cell.angle_gamma   90.00
#
_symmetry.space_group_name_H-M   'P 1'
#
loop_
_entity.id
_entity.type
_entity.pdbx_description
1 polymer ?
#
loop_
_entity_poly.entity_id
_entity_poly.type
_entity_poly.pdbx_seq_one_letter_code
_entity_poly.pdbx_strand_id
1 'polypeptide(L)'
;MRPRALGLSLLSLIAANALAFAESGARSAPADPLEFRAEVRLAGDAPILEALAGDATSARAYAIRASTELRTPALALPALARISASREAFEAEAALHQAAEIIYHLEEDFIARDELDRAPFQEAAEILHTISEDEALPIGWRVRAGLAALELRDRLGP
;
A
#
# COMPACT_ATOMS: atom_id res chain seq x y z
N MET A 1 23.95 -13.70 30.62
CA MET A 1 22.83 -14.58 30.21
C MET A 1 22.38 -14.14 28.81
N ARG A 2 22.25 -15.08 27.87
CA ARG A 2 22.15 -14.80 26.41
C ARG A 2 20.71 -14.46 26.00
N PRO A 3 20.46 -13.40 25.22
CA PRO A 3 19.18 -13.19 24.56
C PRO A 3 19.17 -14.04 23.27
N ARG A 4 18.47 -15.17 23.28
CA ARG A 4 18.40 -16.08 22.11
C ARG A 4 16.97 -16.46 21.70
N ALA A 5 15.94 -15.88 22.33
CA ALA A 5 14.55 -16.26 22.07
C ALA A 5 13.79 -15.33 21.10
N LEU A 6 14.24 -14.10 20.88
CA LEU A 6 13.54 -13.13 20.01
C LEU A 6 13.88 -13.26 18.52
N GLY A 7 15.02 -13.87 18.17
CA GLY A 7 15.41 -14.07 16.77
C GLY A 7 14.67 -15.21 16.06
N LEU A 8 14.14 -16.17 16.83
CA LEU A 8 13.46 -17.35 16.28
C LEU A 8 12.00 -17.08 15.89
N SER A 9 11.33 -16.06 16.44
CA SER A 9 9.93 -15.74 16.07
C SER A 9 9.81 -14.84 14.84
N LEU A 10 10.80 -13.98 14.59
CA LEU A 10 10.87 -13.15 13.37
C LEU A 10 11.19 -14.01 12.13
N LEU A 11 12.09 -14.99 12.27
CA LEU A 11 12.44 -15.89 11.17
C LEU A 11 11.30 -16.87 10.83
N SER A 12 10.48 -17.29 11.80
CA SER A 12 9.32 -18.14 11.54
C SER A 12 8.15 -17.37 10.92
N LEU A 13 7.97 -16.07 11.24
CA LEU A 13 7.01 -15.21 10.54
C LEU A 13 7.42 -15.00 9.07
N ILE A 14 8.72 -14.78 8.81
CA ILE A 14 9.26 -14.67 7.45
C ILE A 14 9.13 -16.01 6.69
N ALA A 15 9.39 -17.14 7.35
CA ALA A 15 9.26 -18.47 6.72
C ALA A 15 7.80 -18.86 6.43
N ALA A 16 6.86 -18.51 7.31
CA ALA A 16 5.43 -18.70 7.05
C ALA A 16 4.92 -17.81 5.90
N ASN A 17 5.44 -16.58 5.79
CA ASN A 17 5.15 -15.67 4.67
C ASN A 17 5.71 -16.18 3.33
N ALA A 18 6.88 -16.82 3.32
CA ALA A 18 7.44 -17.40 2.11
C ALA A 18 6.63 -18.63 1.63
N LEU A 19 6.09 -19.43 2.56
CA LEU A 19 5.35 -20.64 2.23
C LEU A 19 3.92 -20.34 1.73
N ALA A 20 3.23 -19.36 2.33
CA ALA A 20 1.90 -18.93 1.90
C ALA A 20 1.90 -18.29 0.49
N PHE A 21 2.99 -17.61 0.12
CA PHE A 21 3.17 -17.04 -1.23
C PHE A 21 3.53 -18.10 -2.29
N ALA A 22 4.22 -19.18 -1.89
CA ALA A 22 4.64 -20.23 -2.81
C ALA A 22 3.47 -21.10 -3.32
N GLU A 23 2.39 -21.24 -2.55
CA GLU A 23 1.23 -22.07 -2.91
C GLU A 23 0.26 -21.39 -3.89
N SER A 24 0.33 -20.07 -4.09
CA SER A 24 -0.66 -19.34 -4.90
C SER A 24 -0.33 -19.19 -6.39
N GLY A 25 0.81 -19.72 -6.86
CA GLY A 25 1.31 -19.41 -8.21
C GLY A 25 1.58 -17.91 -8.44
N ALA A 26 1.60 -17.10 -7.36
CA ALA A 26 2.01 -15.71 -7.41
C ALA A 26 3.49 -15.67 -7.81
N ARG A 27 3.79 -14.88 -8.83
CA ARG A 27 5.17 -14.49 -9.15
C ARG A 27 5.77 -13.92 -7.86
N SER A 28 6.67 -14.68 -7.22
CA SER A 28 7.35 -14.21 -6.02
C SER A 28 8.22 -13.04 -6.42
N ALA A 29 7.90 -11.85 -5.93
CA ALA A 29 8.67 -10.65 -6.19
C ALA A 29 10.15 -10.87 -5.78
N PRO A 30 11.12 -10.36 -6.56
CA PRO A 30 12.53 -10.43 -6.21
C PRO A 30 12.81 -10.06 -4.76
N ALA A 31 13.72 -10.82 -4.15
CA ALA A 31 14.19 -10.54 -2.80
C ALA A 31 15.09 -9.30 -2.76
N ASP A 32 15.80 -9.00 -3.85
CA ASP A 32 16.59 -7.78 -4.00
C ASP A 32 15.68 -6.57 -4.33
N PRO A 33 15.69 -5.50 -3.52
CA PRO A 33 14.94 -4.27 -3.79
C PRO A 33 15.29 -3.61 -5.13
N LEU A 34 16.54 -3.68 -5.58
CA LEU A 34 16.95 -3.05 -6.85
C LEU A 34 16.40 -3.80 -8.06
N GLU A 35 16.45 -5.14 -8.01
CA GLU A 35 15.84 -6.00 -9.03
C GLU A 35 14.32 -5.81 -9.08
N PHE A 36 13.66 -5.72 -7.92
CA PHE A 36 12.22 -5.47 -7.83
C PHE A 36 11.83 -4.14 -8.48
N ARG A 37 12.54 -3.05 -8.14
CA ARG A 37 12.32 -1.73 -8.76
C ARG A 37 12.54 -1.77 -10.28
N ALA A 38 13.59 -2.45 -10.74
CA ALA A 38 13.87 -2.60 -12.16
C ALA A 38 12.73 -3.35 -12.87
N GLU A 39 12.21 -4.43 -12.26
CA GLU A 39 11.08 -5.20 -12.76
C GLU A 39 9.80 -4.36 -12.87
N VAL A 40 9.45 -3.60 -11.83
CA VAL A 40 8.28 -2.71 -11.86
C VAL A 40 8.42 -1.66 -12.96
N ARG A 41 9.61 -1.05 -13.10
CA ARG A 41 9.88 -0.05 -14.15
C ARG A 41 9.79 -0.61 -15.57
N LEU A 42 10.19 -1.87 -15.75
CA LEU A 42 10.08 -2.58 -17.03
C LEU A 42 8.62 -2.92 -17.36
N ALA A 43 7.83 -3.33 -16.37
CA ALA A 43 6.41 -3.61 -16.54
C ALA A 43 5.60 -2.33 -16.84
N GLY A 44 5.98 -1.21 -16.24
CA GLY A 44 5.26 0.06 -16.33
C GLY A 44 4.05 0.12 -15.38
N ASP A 45 3.41 1.28 -15.32
CA ASP A 45 2.40 1.57 -14.31
C ASP A 45 1.05 0.87 -14.60
N ALA A 46 0.64 0.77 -15.86
CA ALA A 46 -0.70 0.28 -16.24
C ALA A 46 -1.03 -1.13 -15.71
N PRO A 47 -0.17 -2.16 -15.86
CA PRO A 47 -0.46 -3.49 -15.32
C PRO A 47 -0.59 -3.52 -13.80
N ILE A 48 0.14 -2.64 -13.10
CA ILE A 48 0.08 -2.52 -11.64
C ILE A 48 -1.23 -1.88 -11.22
N LEU A 49 -1.63 -0.79 -11.88
CA LEU A 49 -2.89 -0.11 -11.60
C LEU A 49 -4.10 -1.00 -11.92
N GLU A 50 -4.05 -1.76 -13.01
CA GLU A 50 -5.08 -2.77 -13.33
C GLU A 50 -5.17 -3.86 -12.26
N ALA A 51 -4.03 -4.36 -11.77
CA ALA A 51 -3.99 -5.37 -10.72
C ALA A 51 -4.50 -4.83 -9.36
N LEU A 52 -4.24 -3.55 -9.04
CA LEU A 52 -4.80 -2.88 -7.86
C LEU A 52 -6.32 -2.71 -7.96
N ALA A 53 -6.84 -2.46 -9.17
CA ALA A 53 -8.27 -2.27 -9.40
C ALA A 53 -9.06 -3.60 -9.53
N GLY A 54 -8.38 -4.72 -9.85
CA GLY A 54 -8.99 -6.02 -10.04
C GLY A 54 -9.14 -6.87 -8.77
N ASP A 55 -9.81 -8.02 -8.90
CA ASP A 55 -10.16 -8.94 -7.79
C ASP A 55 -9.16 -10.09 -7.57
N ALA A 56 -8.09 -10.18 -8.38
CA ALA A 56 -7.13 -11.28 -8.28
C ALA A 56 -6.12 -11.06 -7.13
N THR A 57 -6.35 -11.74 -5.99
CA THR A 57 -5.54 -11.66 -4.74
C THR A 57 -4.02 -11.79 -4.98
N SER A 58 -3.59 -12.75 -5.82
CA SER A 58 -2.16 -13.00 -6.08
C SER A 58 -1.47 -11.87 -6.86
N ALA A 59 -2.19 -11.23 -7.79
CA ALA A 59 -1.68 -10.08 -8.51
C ALA A 59 -1.72 -8.81 -7.64
N ARG A 60 -2.71 -8.72 -6.75
CA ARG A 60 -2.91 -7.58 -5.86
C ARG A 60 -1.79 -7.44 -4.83
N ALA A 61 -1.34 -8.52 -4.20
CA ALA A 61 -0.24 -8.45 -3.23
C ALA A 61 1.07 -7.91 -3.85
N TYR A 62 1.41 -8.36 -5.07
CA TYR A 62 2.53 -7.81 -5.83
C TYR A 62 2.30 -6.33 -6.16
N ALA A 63 1.10 -5.99 -6.61
CA ALA A 63 0.76 -4.63 -7.02
C ALA A 63 0.77 -3.63 -5.87
N ILE A 64 0.31 -4.03 -4.67
CA ILE A 64 0.41 -3.23 -3.43
C ILE A 64 1.89 -2.92 -3.16
N ARG A 65 2.77 -3.94 -3.16
CA ARG A 65 4.21 -3.74 -2.94
C ARG A 65 4.85 -2.85 -4.02
N ALA A 66 4.40 -2.95 -5.26
CA ALA A 66 4.94 -2.19 -6.39
C ALA A 66 4.48 -0.73 -6.45
N SER A 67 3.44 -0.35 -5.69
CA SER A 67 2.79 0.96 -5.80
C SER A 67 3.72 2.17 -5.57
N THR A 68 4.68 2.07 -4.65
CA THR A 68 5.69 3.10 -4.38
C THR A 68 6.78 3.19 -5.44
N GLU A 69 6.88 2.18 -6.31
CA GLU A 69 7.90 2.07 -7.36
C GLU A 69 7.38 2.50 -8.75
N LEU A 70 6.11 2.92 -8.83
CA LEU A 70 5.49 3.47 -10.04
C LEU A 70 6.17 4.78 -10.47
N ARG A 71 6.00 5.13 -11.76
CA ARG A 71 6.44 6.45 -12.25
C ARG A 71 5.59 7.57 -11.67
N THR A 72 4.29 7.33 -11.53
CA THR A 72 3.36 8.24 -10.84
C THR A 72 2.66 7.51 -9.68
N PRO A 73 3.30 7.36 -8.51
CA PRO A 73 2.75 6.63 -7.37
C PRO A 73 1.38 7.13 -6.89
N ALA A 74 1.10 8.42 -7.05
CA ALA A 74 -0.18 9.02 -6.68
C ALA A 74 -1.38 8.29 -7.30
N LEU A 75 -1.25 7.77 -8.53
CA LEU A 75 -2.33 7.04 -9.21
C LEU A 75 -2.79 5.78 -8.48
N ALA A 76 -1.95 5.20 -7.61
CA ALA A 76 -2.31 4.02 -6.82
C ALA A 76 -3.19 4.35 -5.61
N LEU A 77 -3.21 5.61 -5.14
CA LEU A 77 -3.83 5.99 -3.87
C LEU A 77 -5.32 5.64 -3.75
N PRO A 78 -6.17 5.90 -4.77
CA PRO A 78 -7.59 5.55 -4.66
C PRO A 78 -7.82 4.05 -4.47
N ALA A 79 -7.05 3.21 -5.18
CA ALA A 79 -7.16 1.76 -5.06
C ALA A 79 -6.62 1.27 -3.71
N LEU A 80 -5.46 1.78 -3.28
CA LEU A 80 -4.87 1.42 -1.98
C LEU A 80 -5.78 1.80 -0.81
N ALA A 81 -6.42 2.97 -0.86
CA ALA A 81 -7.38 3.38 0.18
C ALA A 81 -8.56 2.40 0.28
N ARG A 82 -9.15 1.99 -0.86
CA ARG A 82 -10.23 1.01 -0.89
C ARG A 82 -9.80 -0.37 -0.38
N ILE A 83 -8.61 -0.83 -0.76
CA ILE A 83 -8.05 -2.10 -0.25
C ILE A 83 -7.82 -2.02 1.26
N SER A 84 -7.36 -0.87 1.77
CA SER A 84 -7.14 -0.63 3.21
C SER A 84 -8.42 -0.74 4.03
N ALA A 85 -9.59 -0.50 3.42
CA ALA A 85 -10.91 -0.65 4.06
C ALA A 85 -11.49 -2.06 3.94
N SER A 86 -10.78 -3.00 3.32
CA SER A 86 -11.25 -4.37 3.13
C SER A 86 -11.18 -5.21 4.43
N ARG A 87 -11.87 -6.35 4.45
CA ARG A 87 -11.84 -7.29 5.57
C ARG A 87 -10.61 -8.22 5.57
N GLU A 88 -9.78 -8.14 4.54
CA GLU A 88 -8.59 -8.97 4.38
C GLU A 88 -7.40 -8.33 5.11
N ALA A 89 -7.24 -8.66 6.39
CA ALA A 89 -6.33 -7.95 7.29
C ALA A 89 -4.90 -7.78 6.75
N PHE A 90 -4.34 -8.79 6.07
CA PHE A 90 -2.98 -8.71 5.53
C PHE A 90 -2.87 -7.69 4.37
N GLU A 91 -3.80 -7.75 3.40
CA GLU A 91 -3.80 -6.82 2.27
C GLU A 91 -4.15 -5.41 2.72
N ALA A 92 -5.10 -5.28 3.66
CA ALA A 92 -5.52 -4.00 4.22
C ALA A 92 -4.36 -3.28 4.92
N GLU A 93 -3.57 -3.99 5.74
CA GLU A 93 -2.41 -3.41 6.42
C GLU A 93 -1.34 -2.94 5.43
N ALA A 94 -1.02 -3.80 4.47
CA ALA A 94 0.00 -3.52 3.48
C ALA A 94 -0.41 -2.32 2.61
N ALA A 95 -1.66 -2.28 2.16
CA ALA A 95 -2.20 -1.17 1.38
C ALA A 95 -2.20 0.14 2.18
N LEU A 96 -2.58 0.10 3.47
CA LEU A 96 -2.58 1.28 4.34
C LEU A 96 -1.16 1.81 4.54
N HIS A 97 -0.19 0.90 4.71
CA HIS A 97 1.20 1.27 4.83
C HIS A 97 1.72 1.96 3.56
N GLN A 98 1.46 1.36 2.39
CA GLN A 98 1.89 1.92 1.10
C GLN A 98 1.19 3.25 0.77
N ALA A 99 -0.11 3.36 1.04
CA ALA A 99 -0.85 4.61 0.86
C ALA A 99 -0.25 5.74 1.71
N ALA A 100 0.01 5.49 2.99
CA ALA A 100 0.64 6.46 3.87
C ALA A 100 2.03 6.87 3.38
N GLU A 101 2.85 5.91 2.95
CA GLU A 101 4.19 6.19 2.42
C GLU A 101 4.14 7.09 1.18
N ILE A 102 3.22 6.81 0.23
CA ILE A 102 3.04 7.66 -0.95
C ILE A 102 2.59 9.05 -0.52
N ILE A 103 1.57 9.17 0.34
CA ILE A 103 1.01 10.45 0.79
C ILE A 103 2.07 11.33 1.45
N TYR A 104 2.90 10.78 2.34
CA TYR A 104 3.94 11.55 3.03
C TYR A 104 5.06 12.05 2.11
N HIS A 105 5.17 11.50 0.91
CA HIS A 105 6.15 11.91 -0.09
C HIS A 105 5.52 12.61 -1.30
N LEU A 106 4.21 12.91 -1.27
CA LEU A 106 3.56 13.70 -2.31
C LEU A 106 4.08 15.14 -2.30
N GLU A 107 4.25 15.70 -3.49
CA GLU A 107 4.47 17.14 -3.68
C GLU A 107 3.13 17.89 -3.53
N GLU A 108 3.19 19.16 -3.12
CA GLU A 108 1.99 19.99 -2.86
C GLU A 108 1.11 20.19 -4.11
N ASP A 109 1.69 20.20 -5.31
CA ASP A 109 1.01 20.49 -6.56
C ASP A 109 0.79 19.25 -7.44
N PHE A 110 0.93 18.04 -6.91
CA PHE A 110 0.92 16.79 -7.68
C PHE A 110 -0.31 16.63 -8.59
N ILE A 111 -1.50 17.06 -8.14
CA ILE A 111 -2.73 17.04 -8.94
C ILE A 111 -2.60 17.91 -10.20
N ALA A 112 -2.10 19.15 -10.03
CA ALA A 112 -1.96 20.08 -11.13
C ALA A 112 -0.80 19.70 -12.06
N ARG A 113 0.32 19.27 -11.48
CA ARG A 113 1.53 18.86 -12.19
C ARG A 113 1.29 17.63 -13.08
N ASP A 114 0.55 16.65 -12.56
CA ASP A 114 0.30 15.37 -13.23
C ASP A 114 -1.07 15.31 -13.93
N GLU A 115 -1.78 16.45 -14.03
CA GLU A 115 -3.10 16.61 -14.67
C GLU A 115 -4.16 15.59 -14.17
N LEU A 116 -4.20 15.37 -12.86
CA LEU A 116 -5.04 14.35 -12.23
C LEU A 116 -6.44 14.89 -11.87
N ASP A 117 -7.45 14.02 -11.90
CA ASP A 117 -8.74 14.32 -11.30
C ASP A 117 -8.64 14.30 -9.77
N ARG A 118 -9.15 15.35 -9.13
CA ARG A 118 -9.14 15.52 -7.67
C ARG A 118 -10.13 14.58 -6.96
N ALA A 119 -11.27 14.26 -7.59
CA ALA A 119 -12.37 13.58 -6.91
C ALA A 119 -11.99 12.19 -6.32
N PRO A 120 -11.25 11.31 -7.03
CA PRO A 120 -10.82 10.02 -6.46
C PRO A 120 -9.91 10.15 -5.23
N PHE A 121 -9.14 11.24 -5.12
CA PHE A 121 -8.26 11.47 -3.98
C PHE A 121 -9.03 12.01 -2.77
N GLN A 122 -10.09 12.79 -3.01
CA GLN A 122 -11.01 13.20 -1.95
C GLN A 122 -11.71 11.97 -1.34
N GLU A 123 -12.21 11.07 -2.18
CA GLU A 123 -12.78 9.79 -1.75
C GLU A 123 -11.75 8.97 -0.95
N ALA A 124 -10.50 8.87 -1.44
CA ALA A 124 -9.43 8.18 -0.74
C ALA A 124 -9.19 8.75 0.67
N ALA A 125 -9.19 10.07 0.82
CA ALA A 125 -9.02 10.72 2.11
C ALA A 125 -10.22 10.47 3.05
N GLU A 126 -11.44 10.39 2.54
CA GLU A 126 -12.64 10.02 3.31
C GLU A 126 -12.60 8.56 3.79
N ILE A 127 -12.14 7.65 2.93
CA ILE A 127 -11.95 6.24 3.31
C ILE A 127 -10.91 6.13 4.43
N LEU A 128 -9.75 6.78 4.30
CA LEU A 128 -8.71 6.77 5.33
C LEU A 128 -9.19 7.39 6.64
N HIS A 129 -9.99 8.46 6.57
CA HIS A 129 -10.63 9.01 7.76
C HIS A 129 -11.61 8.03 8.40
N THR A 130 -12.40 7.30 7.61
CA THR A 130 -13.32 6.29 8.16
C THR A 130 -12.54 5.18 8.89
N ILE A 131 -11.40 4.75 8.36
CA ILE A 131 -10.49 3.79 9.01
C ILE A 131 -9.94 4.37 10.33
N SER A 132 -9.68 5.68 10.41
CA SER A 132 -9.18 6.31 11.64
C SER A 132 -10.19 6.30 12.78
N GLU A 133 -11.48 6.34 12.45
CA GLU A 133 -12.58 6.33 13.41
C GLU A 133 -13.04 4.92 13.81
N ASP A 134 -12.59 3.87 13.13
CA ASP A 134 -13.01 2.49 13.43
C ASP A 134 -12.34 1.95 14.70
N GLU A 135 -13.08 2.00 15.82
CA GLU A 135 -12.64 1.50 17.13
C GLU A 135 -12.36 0.00 17.19
N ALA A 136 -12.82 -0.78 16.20
CA ALA A 136 -12.49 -2.21 16.12
C ALA A 136 -11.08 -2.46 15.58
N LEU A 137 -10.44 -1.47 14.93
CA LEU A 137 -9.11 -1.60 14.35
C LEU A 137 -7.98 -1.32 15.35
N PRO A 138 -6.79 -1.92 15.15
CA PRO A 138 -5.62 -1.62 15.96
C PRO A 138 -5.29 -0.13 15.98
N ILE A 139 -4.95 0.41 17.17
CA ILE A 139 -4.66 1.84 17.34
C ILE A 139 -3.60 2.36 16.35
N GLY A 140 -2.57 1.56 16.05
CA GLY A 140 -1.52 1.93 15.09
C GLY A 140 -2.04 2.14 13.66
N TRP A 141 -3.05 1.38 13.24
CA TRP A 141 -3.67 1.52 11.93
C TRP A 141 -4.52 2.79 11.89
N ARG A 142 -5.35 2.99 12.92
CA ARG A 142 -6.20 4.19 13.01
C ARG A 142 -5.38 5.47 12.99
N VAL A 143 -4.30 5.53 13.78
CA VAL A 143 -3.40 6.69 13.82
C VAL A 143 -2.76 6.94 12.47
N ARG A 144 -2.25 5.90 11.80
CA ARG A 144 -1.66 6.02 10.47
C ARG A 144 -2.68 6.53 9.45
N ALA A 145 -3.87 5.96 9.44
CA ALA A 145 -4.95 6.35 8.54
C ALA A 145 -5.40 7.80 8.78
N GLY A 146 -5.52 8.23 10.04
CA GLY A 146 -5.89 9.60 10.38
C GLY A 146 -4.84 10.63 9.95
N LEU A 147 -3.56 10.34 10.18
CA LEU A 147 -2.46 11.20 9.71
C LEU A 147 -2.39 11.26 8.19
N ALA A 148 -2.54 10.12 7.51
CA ALA A 148 -2.54 10.07 6.04
C ALA A 148 -3.76 10.79 5.43
N ALA A 149 -4.95 10.65 6.04
CA ALA A 149 -6.15 11.36 5.61
C ALA A 149 -6.00 12.88 5.75
N LEU A 150 -5.46 13.34 6.89
CA LEU A 150 -5.22 14.76 7.13
C LEU A 150 -4.22 15.33 6.11
N GLU A 151 -3.08 14.66 5.94
CA GLU A 151 -2.05 15.07 4.99
C GLU A 151 -2.60 15.11 3.56
N LEU A 152 -3.31 14.07 3.12
CA LEU A 152 -3.89 14.05 1.77
C LEU A 152 -4.89 15.19 1.57
N ARG A 153 -5.74 15.50 2.55
CA ARG A 153 -6.66 16.65 2.46
C ARG A 153 -5.93 17.98 2.34
N ASP A 154 -4.85 18.15 3.09
CA ASP A 154 -4.01 19.35 3.01
C ASP A 154 -3.42 19.51 1.60
N ARG A 155 -2.90 18.42 1.01
CA ARG A 155 -2.38 18.40 -0.37
C ARG A 155 -3.43 18.65 -1.44
N LEU A 156 -4.68 18.25 -1.20
CA LEU A 156 -5.77 18.51 -2.16
C LEU A 156 -6.26 19.95 -2.11
N GLY A 157 -6.03 20.65 -0.99
CA GLY A 157 -6.53 22.00 -0.76
C GLY A 157 -8.06 22.04 -0.62
N PRO A 158 -8.64 23.25 -0.44
CA PRO A 158 -10.09 23.45 -0.38
C PRO A 158 -10.80 23.12 -1.70
#